data_AF-A0A290ZDG0-F1
#
_entry.id   AF-A0A290ZDG0-F1
#
_cell.length_a   1.000
_cell.length_b   1.000
_cell.length_c   1.000
_cell.angle_alpha   90.00
_cell.angle_beta   90.00
_cell.angle_gamma   90.00
#
_symmetry.space_group_name_H-M   'P 1'
#
loop_
_entity.id
_entity.type
_entity.pdbx_description
1 polymer ?
#
loop_
_entity_poly.entity_id
_entity_poly.type
_entity_poly.pdbx_seq_one_letter_code
_entity_poly.pdbx_strand_id
1 'polypeptide(L)'
;MSTPLEQIGAAERVLDGTVVLPAPVALRAAALLARAALEDLVTTRYVLRTGKPTRMRTQLIVLRRLAGSPFADRAEHAWSALSRLCHHHAYRLDPDRAEVAGWVVEVRALAEEAAPSPP
;
A
#
# COMPACT_ATOMS: atom_id res chain seq x y z
N MET A 1 -3.07 12.69 -11.40
CA MET A 1 -3.06 11.58 -10.43
C MET A 1 -1.60 11.25 -10.16
N SER A 2 -1.18 11.23 -8.90
CA SER A 2 0.18 10.80 -8.54
C SER A 2 0.34 9.31 -8.84
N THR A 3 1.50 8.90 -9.30
CA THR A 3 1.85 7.49 -9.56
C THR A 3 2.07 6.74 -8.24
N PRO A 4 1.98 5.39 -8.24
CA PRO A 4 2.29 4.59 -7.05
C PRO A 4 3.68 4.89 -6.47
N LEU A 5 4.70 5.08 -7.31
CA LEU A 5 6.07 5.37 -6.87
C LEU A 5 6.18 6.77 -6.23
N GLU A 6 5.45 7.76 -6.72
CA GLU A 6 5.41 9.09 -6.10
C GLU A 6 4.73 9.05 -4.73
N GLN A 7 3.67 8.26 -4.58
CA GLN A 7 2.98 8.05 -3.30
C GLN A 7 3.88 7.33 -2.28
N ILE A 8 4.61 6.29 -2.70
CA ILE A 8 5.61 5.60 -1.87
C ILE A 8 6.71 6.56 -1.45
N GLY A 9 7.29 7.31 -2.39
CA GLY A 9 8.33 8.29 -2.09
C GLY A 9 7.84 9.40 -1.16
N ALA A 10 6.57 9.79 -1.23
CA ALA A 10 5.97 10.71 -0.27
C ALA A 10 5.84 10.08 1.13
N ALA A 11 5.46 8.80 1.22
CA ALA A 11 5.40 8.09 2.50
C ALA A 11 6.77 8.03 3.19
N GLU A 12 7.83 7.77 2.41
CA GLU A 12 9.21 7.74 2.92
C GLU A 12 9.66 9.11 3.43
N ARG A 13 9.40 10.18 2.68
CA ARG A 13 9.71 11.56 3.11
C ARG A 13 8.95 11.99 4.37
N VAL A 14 7.78 11.41 4.62
CA VAL A 14 7.05 11.63 5.87
C VAL A 14 7.70 10.86 7.03
N LEU A 15 8.16 9.63 6.78
CA LEU A 15 8.80 8.80 7.80
C LEU A 15 10.20 9.29 8.18
N ASP A 16 11.00 9.76 7.23
CA ASP A 16 12.36 10.27 7.48
C ASP A 16 12.40 11.69 8.06
N GLY A 17 11.24 12.37 8.15
CA GLY A 17 11.11 13.70 8.71
C GLY A 17 11.37 14.85 7.73
N THR A 18 11.60 14.55 6.44
CA THR A 18 11.70 15.56 5.38
C THR A 18 10.41 16.40 5.29
N VAL A 19 9.25 15.77 5.49
CA VAL A 19 7.97 16.46 5.68
C VAL A 19 7.67 16.55 7.17
N VAL A 20 7.65 17.78 7.69
CA VAL A 20 7.42 18.03 9.12
C VAL A 20 5.93 17.93 9.45
N LEU A 21 5.57 16.86 10.18
CA LEU A 21 4.23 16.63 10.72
C LEU A 21 4.34 16.21 12.20
N PRO A 22 3.32 16.44 13.03
CA PRO A 22 3.26 15.84 14.36
C PRO A 22 3.42 14.32 14.28
N ALA A 23 4.21 13.71 15.16
CA ALA A 23 4.60 12.30 15.03
C ALA A 23 3.42 11.32 14.83
N PRO A 24 2.29 11.41 15.58
CA PRO A 24 1.14 10.53 15.35
C PRO A 24 0.44 10.77 14.00
N VAL A 25 0.51 11.99 13.48
CA VAL A 25 -0.04 12.38 12.17
C VAL A 25 0.87 11.89 11.05
N ALA A 26 2.19 11.99 11.21
CA ALA A 26 3.18 11.53 10.25
C ALA A 26 3.02 10.02 9.95
N LEU A 27 2.92 9.19 10.99
CA LEU A 27 2.78 7.73 10.83
C LEU A 27 1.50 7.34 10.08
N ARG A 28 0.39 8.02 10.39
CA ARG A 28 -0.89 7.79 9.70
C ARG A 28 -0.87 8.29 8.26
N ALA A 29 -0.25 9.44 8.01
CA ALA A 29 -0.07 9.97 6.67
C ALA A 29 0.77 9.03 5.80
N ALA A 30 1.89 8.51 6.32
CA ALA A 30 2.70 7.51 5.63
C ALA A 30 1.91 6.22 5.33
N ALA A 31 1.14 5.71 6.30
CA ALA A 31 0.28 4.54 6.08
C ALA A 31 -0.81 4.78 5.01
N LEU A 32 -1.41 5.97 4.99
CA LEU A 32 -2.40 6.35 3.98
C LEU A 32 -1.79 6.42 2.57
N LEU A 33 -0.61 7.00 2.44
CA LEU A 33 0.12 7.11 1.17
C LEU A 33 0.54 5.73 0.65
N ALA A 34 1.06 4.86 1.51
CA ALA A 34 1.39 3.48 1.15
C ALA A 34 0.15 2.68 0.74
N ARG A 35 -0.99 2.85 1.45
CA ARG A 35 -2.25 2.19 1.07
C ARG A 35 -2.72 2.65 -0.30
N ALA A 36 -2.66 3.95 -0.59
CA ALA A 36 -3.05 4.49 -1.90
C ALA A 36 -2.20 3.87 -3.03
N ALA A 37 -0.87 3.80 -2.85
CA ALA A 37 0.02 3.15 -3.81
C ALA A 37 -0.32 1.69 -4.05
N LEU A 38 -0.58 0.95 -2.97
CA LEU A 38 -0.98 -0.44 -3.07
C LEU A 38 -2.31 -0.61 -3.82
N GLU A 39 -3.30 0.24 -3.52
CA GLU A 39 -4.61 0.20 -4.18
C GLU A 39 -4.52 0.53 -5.67
N ASP A 40 -3.68 1.47 -6.06
CA ASP A 40 -3.41 1.80 -7.46
C ASP A 40 -2.75 0.61 -8.17
N LEU A 41 -1.72 -0.01 -7.58
CA LEU A 41 -1.05 -1.19 -8.15
C LEU A 41 -1.99 -2.38 -8.36
N VAL A 42 -2.79 -2.70 -7.33
CA VAL A 42 -3.79 -3.77 -7.38
C VAL A 42 -4.85 -3.46 -8.46
N THR A 43 -5.33 -2.22 -8.50
CA THR A 43 -6.33 -1.79 -9.48
C THR A 43 -5.79 -1.88 -10.90
N THR A 44 -4.57 -1.42 -11.16
CA THR A 44 -3.94 -1.54 -12.47
C THR A 44 -3.86 -3.01 -12.90
N ARG A 45 -3.33 -3.91 -12.06
CA ARG A 45 -3.22 -5.34 -12.39
C ARG A 45 -4.59 -6.00 -12.61
N TYR A 46 -5.57 -5.66 -11.79
CA TYR A 46 -6.93 -6.20 -11.91
C TYR A 46 -7.62 -5.73 -13.21
N VAL A 47 -7.52 -4.44 -13.53
CA VAL A 47 -8.11 -3.87 -14.76
C VAL A 47 -7.44 -4.41 -16.02
N LEU A 48 -6.13 -4.64 -16.00
CA LEU A 48 -5.41 -5.29 -17.11
C LEU A 48 -5.89 -6.71 -17.42
N ARG A 49 -6.65 -7.34 -16.53
CA ARG A 49 -7.22 -8.69 -16.72
C ARG A 49 -8.74 -8.69 -16.92
N THR A 50 -9.45 -7.72 -16.36
CA THR A 50 -10.91 -7.73 -16.29
C THR A 50 -11.59 -6.54 -16.98
N GLY A 51 -10.81 -5.53 -17.39
CA GLY A 51 -11.27 -4.35 -18.14
C GLY A 51 -11.94 -3.25 -17.30
N LYS A 52 -12.34 -3.51 -16.06
CA LYS A 52 -12.95 -2.49 -15.17
C LYS A 52 -12.71 -2.80 -13.69
N PRO A 53 -12.59 -1.80 -12.80
CA PRO A 53 -12.37 -2.03 -11.38
C PRO A 53 -13.63 -2.51 -10.65
N THR A 54 -13.44 -3.02 -9.42
CA THR A 54 -14.50 -3.35 -8.46
C THR A 54 -14.03 -3.02 -7.03
N ARG A 55 -14.73 -3.46 -5.99
CA ARG A 55 -14.30 -3.27 -4.59
C ARG A 55 -12.92 -3.91 -4.35
N MET A 56 -12.03 -3.21 -3.64
CA MET A 56 -10.63 -3.63 -3.44
C MET A 56 -10.48 -5.09 -2.95
N ARG A 57 -11.26 -5.49 -1.95
CA ARG A 57 -11.26 -6.87 -1.44
C ARG A 57 -11.64 -7.90 -2.50
N THR A 58 -12.59 -7.59 -3.38
CA THR A 58 -12.96 -8.45 -4.51
C THR A 58 -11.82 -8.53 -5.53
N GLN A 59 -11.16 -7.42 -5.82
CA GLN A 59 -10.01 -7.40 -6.73
C GLN A 59 -8.89 -8.32 -6.24
N LEU A 60 -8.53 -8.23 -4.95
CA LEU A 60 -7.51 -9.08 -4.32
C LEU A 60 -7.86 -10.57 -4.38
N ILE A 61 -9.11 -10.94 -4.05
CA ILE A 61 -9.60 -12.33 -4.13
C ILE A 61 -9.49 -12.87 -5.56
N VAL A 62 -9.91 -12.08 -6.54
CA VAL A 62 -9.89 -12.50 -7.95
C VAL A 62 -8.45 -12.61 -8.45
N LEU A 63 -7.57 -11.65 -8.15
CA LEU A 63 -6.15 -11.72 -8.52
C LEU A 63 -5.46 -12.95 -7.95
N ARG A 64 -5.75 -13.30 -6.69
CA ARG A 64 -5.23 -14.52 -6.08
C ARG A 64 -5.68 -15.78 -6.82
N ARG A 65 -6.95 -15.85 -7.25
CA ARG A 65 -7.49 -16.99 -7.99
C ARG A 65 -6.99 -17.07 -9.42
N LEU A 66 -6.87 -15.94 -10.11
CA LEU A 66 -6.48 -15.89 -11.53
C LEU A 66 -4.98 -16.11 -11.74
N ALA A 67 -4.15 -15.63 -10.83
CA ALA A 67 -2.71 -15.60 -11.05
C ALA A 67 -1.92 -16.54 -10.13
N GLY A 68 -2.55 -17.15 -9.11
CA GLY A 68 -1.84 -17.96 -8.09
C GLY A 68 -0.62 -17.22 -7.51
N SER A 69 -0.66 -15.90 -7.51
CA SER A 69 0.53 -15.06 -7.49
C SER A 69 0.88 -14.69 -6.05
N PRO A 70 2.13 -14.91 -5.61
CA PRO A 70 2.64 -14.42 -4.32
C PRO A 70 2.37 -12.92 -4.09
N PHE A 71 2.33 -12.13 -5.18
CA PHE A 71 1.91 -10.73 -5.16
C PHE A 71 0.54 -10.52 -4.50
N ALA A 72 -0.48 -11.32 -4.86
CA ALA A 72 -1.85 -11.09 -4.41
C ALA A 72 -2.02 -11.39 -2.92
N ASP A 73 -1.34 -12.41 -2.40
CA ASP A 73 -1.36 -12.74 -0.97
C ASP A 73 -0.63 -11.68 -0.15
N ARG A 74 0.56 -11.25 -0.59
CA ARG A 74 1.33 -10.16 0.02
C ARG A 74 0.54 -8.84 0.00
N ALA A 75 -0.08 -8.52 -1.13
CA ALA A 75 -0.91 -7.33 -1.29
C ALA A 75 -2.14 -7.37 -0.38
N GLU A 76 -2.83 -8.52 -0.22
CA GLU A 76 -3.95 -8.62 0.72
C GLU A 76 -3.49 -8.43 2.17
N HIS A 77 -2.33 -8.99 2.54
CA HIS A 77 -1.76 -8.81 3.86
C HIS A 77 -1.44 -7.34 4.13
N ALA A 78 -0.67 -6.70 3.23
CA ALA A 78 -0.30 -5.30 3.34
C ALA A 78 -1.53 -4.39 3.36
N TRP A 79 -2.52 -4.63 2.49
CA TRP A 79 -3.75 -3.84 2.44
C TRP A 79 -4.53 -3.93 3.75
N SER A 80 -4.62 -5.12 4.34
CA SER A 80 -5.31 -5.35 5.61
C SER A 80 -4.58 -4.65 6.77
N ALA A 81 -3.25 -4.70 6.81
CA ALA A 81 -2.45 -4.05 7.84
C ALA A 81 -2.51 -2.52 7.75
N LEU A 82 -2.28 -1.97 6.55
CA LEU A 82 -2.33 -0.54 6.30
C LEU A 82 -3.72 0.04 6.55
N SER A 83 -4.78 -0.67 6.14
CA SER A 83 -6.16 -0.27 6.44
C SER A 83 -6.37 -0.14 7.96
N ARG A 84 -5.89 -1.10 8.76
CA ARG A 84 -5.96 -1.00 10.23
C ARG A 84 -5.19 0.22 10.74
N LEU A 85 -3.97 0.45 10.28
CA LEU A 85 -3.10 1.56 10.71
C LEU A 85 -3.70 2.94 10.39
N CYS A 86 -4.52 3.03 9.33
CA CYS A 86 -5.23 4.27 8.98
C CYS A 86 -6.39 4.62 9.93
N HIS A 87 -6.92 3.66 10.70
CA HIS A 87 -8.08 3.90 11.57
C HIS A 87 -7.68 4.43 12.96
N HIS A 88 -8.30 5.54 13.36
CA HIS A 88 -8.13 6.17 14.67
C HIS A 88 -9.00 5.48 15.73
N HIS A 89 -8.63 4.29 16.20
CA HIS A 89 -9.34 3.68 17.31
C HIS A 89 -8.83 4.25 18.64
N ALA A 90 -9.73 4.87 19.42
CA ALA A 90 -9.42 5.55 20.69
C ALA A 90 -8.72 4.69 21.76
N TYR A 91 -8.73 3.36 21.59
CA TYR A 91 -8.11 2.40 22.51
C TYR A 91 -6.93 1.64 21.90
N ARG A 92 -6.49 2.00 20.69
CA ARG A 92 -5.35 1.35 20.07
C ARG A 92 -4.10 2.18 20.38
N LEU A 93 -3.04 1.49 20.79
CA LEU A 93 -1.70 2.07 20.87
C LEU A 93 -1.38 2.79 19.56
N ASP A 94 -0.71 3.94 19.64
CA ASP A 94 -0.25 4.62 18.43
C ASP A 94 0.55 3.65 17.56
N PRO A 95 0.39 3.71 16.23
CA PRO A 95 1.09 2.80 15.33
C PRO A 95 2.60 2.88 15.59
N ASP A 96 3.27 1.74 15.65
CA ASP A 96 4.71 1.72 15.81
C ASP A 96 5.38 2.23 14.51
N ARG A 97 6.39 3.10 14.65
CA ARG A 97 7.15 3.63 13.52
C ARG A 97 7.77 2.49 12.71
N ALA A 98 8.31 1.47 13.39
CA ALA A 98 8.93 0.34 12.70
C ALA A 98 7.89 -0.49 11.93
N GLU A 99 6.69 -0.66 12.50
CA GLU A 99 5.57 -1.30 11.81
C GLU A 99 5.18 -0.55 10.53
N VAL A 100 4.96 0.77 10.60
CA VAL A 100 4.60 1.57 9.41
C VAL A 100 5.72 1.54 8.37
N ALA A 101 6.98 1.70 8.79
CA ALA A 101 8.12 1.64 7.88
C ALA A 101 8.23 0.29 7.18
N GLY A 102 8.02 -0.82 7.90
CA GLY A 102 7.99 -2.16 7.32
C GLY A 102 6.94 -2.31 6.22
N TRP A 103 5.73 -1.76 6.42
CA TRP A 103 4.70 -1.79 5.39
C TRP A 103 4.98 -0.88 4.19
N VAL A 104 5.63 0.27 4.39
CA VAL A 104 6.08 1.12 3.27
C VAL A 104 7.11 0.37 2.41
N VAL A 105 8.07 -0.30 3.04
CA VAL A 105 9.07 -1.14 2.34
C VAL A 105 8.40 -2.28 1.58
N GLU A 106 7.42 -2.96 2.18
CA GLU A 106 6.69 -4.04 1.52
C GLU A 106 5.91 -3.54 0.29
N VAL A 107 5.25 -2.39 0.38
CA VAL A 107 4.56 -1.77 -0.77
C VAL A 107 5.54 -1.36 -1.86
N ARG A 108 6.73 -0.87 -1.51
CA ARG A 108 7.81 -0.60 -2.48
C ARG A 108 8.24 -1.88 -3.20
N ALA A 109 8.51 -2.96 -2.47
CA ALA A 109 8.90 -4.23 -3.06
C ALA A 109 7.81 -4.77 -4.02
N LEU A 110 6.54 -4.64 -3.64
CA LEU A 110 5.41 -4.98 -4.51
C LEU A 110 5.34 -4.10 -5.75
N ALA A 111 5.65 -2.80 -5.65
CA ALA A 111 5.69 -1.88 -6.79
C ALA A 111 6.80 -2.25 -7.79
N GLU A 112 7.97 -2.63 -7.27
CA GLU A 112 9.13 -3.07 -8.05
C GLU A 112 8.86 -4.41 -8.75
N GLU A 113 8.24 -5.37 -8.06
CA GLU A 113 7.77 -6.64 -8.67
C GLU A 113 6.68 -6.38 -9.72
N ALA A 114 5.86 -5.35 -9.50
CA ALA A 114 4.79 -5.01 -10.42
C ALA A 114 5.26 -4.30 -11.69
N ALA A 115 6.44 -3.67 -11.66
CA ALA A 115 7.04 -3.03 -12.82
C ALA A 115 7.25 -4.07 -13.93
N PRO A 116 6.99 -3.72 -15.21
CA PRO A 116 7.34 -4.61 -16.31
C PRO A 116 8.84 -4.92 -16.24
N SER A 117 9.23 -6.21 -16.31
CA SER A 117 10.65 -6.56 -16.48
C SER A 117 11.20 -5.79 -17.68
N PRO A 118 12.42 -5.20 -17.58
CA PRO A 118 13.06 -4.63 -18.75
C PRO A 118 13.22 -5.72 -19.82
N PRO A 119 13.13 -5.35 -21.11
CA PRO A 119 13.25 -6.29 -22.23
C PRO A 119 14.61 -6.98 -22.29
#